data_AF-D5XBC4-F1
#
_entry.id   AF-D5XBC4-F1
#
_cell.length_a   1.000
_cell.length_b   1.000
_cell.length_c   1.000
_cell.angle_alpha   90.00
_cell.angle_beta   90.00
_cell.angle_gamma   90.00
#
_symmetry.space_group_name_H-M   'P 1'
#
loop_
_entity.id
_entity.type
_entity.pdbx_description
1 polymer ?
#
loop_
_entity_poly.entity_id
_entity_poly.type
_entity_poly.pdbx_seq_one_letter_code
_entity_poly.pdbx_strand_id
1 'polypeptide(L)' 'MLNIRDYLEDIHHILSVQSPAQFKMFIYRYMPNDPRAQYLLSLDRNELKLYVNRLKKQMLPWIEESLEIMSDDPLH' A
#
# COMPACT_ATOMS: atom_id res chain seq x y z
N MET A 1 11.94 -12.27 -6.28
CA MET A 1 10.51 -12.61 -6.38
C MET A 1 9.80 -11.77 -5.33
N LEU A 2 8.75 -11.03 -5.68
CA LEU A 2 8.06 -10.18 -4.70
C LEU A 2 7.33 -11.07 -3.70
N ASN A 3 7.60 -10.91 -2.40
CA ASN A 3 6.79 -11.56 -1.38
C ASN A 3 5.46 -10.79 -1.29
N ILE A 4 4.37 -11.46 -1.66
CA ILE A 4 3.03 -10.85 -1.69
C ILE A 4 2.59 -10.44 -0.28
N ARG A 5 2.97 -11.20 0.75
CA ARG A 5 2.68 -10.87 2.14
C ARG A 5 3.35 -9.55 2.54
N ASP A 6 4.66 -9.42 2.32
CA ASP A 6 5.40 -8.19 2.63
C ASP A 6 4.82 -6.96 1.90
N TYR A 7 4.39 -7.14 0.64
CA TYR A 7 3.72 -6.10 -0.12
C TYR A 7 2.40 -5.66 0.54
N LEU A 8 1.57 -6.63 0.95
CA LEU A 8 0.28 -6.39 1.58
C LEU A 8 0.43 -5.76 2.97
N GLU A 9 1.39 -6.22 3.77
CA GLU A 9 1.69 -5.65 5.09
C GLU A 9 2.19 -4.21 4.98
N ASP A 10 3.09 -3.92 4.03
CA ASP A 10 3.60 -2.56 3.79
C ASP A 10 2.48 -1.61 3.35
N ILE A 11 1.62 -2.00 2.39
CA ILE A 11 0.52 -1.12 1.96
C ILE A 11 -0.53 -0.96 3.06
N HIS A 12 -0.84 -2.02 3.82
CA HIS A 12 -1.74 -1.97 4.97
C HIS A 12 -1.26 -0.93 6.00
N HIS A 13 0.02 -0.97 6.36
CA HIS A 13 0.61 0.01 7.29
C HIS A 13 0.44 1.44 6.77
N ILE A 14 0.79 1.68 5.51
CA ILE A 14 0.75 3.01 4.90
C ILE A 14 -0.67 3.56 4.83
N LEU A 15 -1.65 2.73 4.45
CA LEU A 15 -3.06 3.13 4.43
C LEU A 15 -3.59 3.42 5.84
N SER A 16 -3.11 2.69 6.85
CA SER A 16 -3.49 2.90 8.25
C SER A 16 -2.97 4.24 8.78
N VAL A 17 -1.68 4.54 8.59
CA VAL A 17 -1.04 5.77 9.10
C VAL A 17 -1.21 6.98 8.17
N GLN A 18 -1.68 6.77 6.93
CA GLN A 18 -1.94 7.79 5.92
C GLN A 18 -0.76 8.72 5.64
N SER A 19 0.47 8.18 5.59
CA SER A 19 1.69 8.96 5.41
C SER A 19 2.06 9.11 3.91
N PRO A 20 2.00 10.33 3.32
CA PRO A 20 2.38 10.54 1.92
C PRO A 20 3.84 10.17 1.63
N ALA A 21 4.73 10.41 2.59
CA ALA A 21 6.16 10.11 2.44
C ALA A 21 6.40 8.59 2.36
N GLN A 22 5.78 7.82 3.26
CA GLN A 22 5.88 6.36 3.21
C GLN A 22 5.21 5.80 1.95
N PHE A 23 4.13 6.41 1.48
CA PHE A 23 3.50 6.01 0.22
C PHE A 23 4.44 6.22 -0.99
N LYS A 24 5.20 7.32 -1.04
CA LYS A 24 6.24 7.49 -2.08
C LYS A 24 7.32 6.41 -1.99
N MET A 25 7.78 6.09 -0.78
CA MET A 25 8.74 5.00 -0.57
C MET A 25 8.22 3.65 -1.05
N PHE A 26 6.94 3.36 -0.81
CA PHE A 26 6.27 2.17 -1.31
C PHE A 26 6.24 2.10 -2.83
N ILE A 27 5.92 3.21 -3.51
CA ILE A 27 5.94 3.27 -4.98
C ILE A 27 7.35 2.97 -5.51
N TYR A 28 8.40 3.56 -4.94
CA TYR A 28 9.77 3.28 -5.35
C TYR A 28 10.15 1.81 -5.16
N ARG A 29 9.70 1.19 -4.07
CA ARG A 29 10.01 -0.20 -3.73
C ARG A 29 9.29 -1.21 -4.64
N TYR A 30 8.00 -0.98 -4.91
CA TYR A 30 7.14 -2.01 -5.50
C TYR A 30 6.66 -1.70 -6.92
N MET A 31 6.77 -0.46 -7.37
CA MET A 31 6.31 -0.02 -8.68
C MET A 31 7.39 0.69 -9.51
N PRO A 32 8.69 0.29 -9.47
CA PRO A 32 9.77 1.05 -10.10
C PRO A 32 9.64 1.17 -11.63
N ASN A 33 8.96 0.21 -12.26
CA ASN A 33 8.75 0.16 -13.71
C ASN A 33 7.29 0.45 -14.12
N ASP A 34 6.43 0.84 -13.18
CA ASP A 34 5.03 1.12 -13.49
C ASP A 34 4.89 2.55 -14.07
N PRO A 35 4.31 2.73 -15.26
CA PRO A 35 4.11 4.05 -15.85
C PRO A 35 3.30 5.00 -14.96
N ARG A 36 2.42 4.46 -14.10
CA ARG A 36 1.60 5.22 -13.16
C ARG A 36 2.40 5.73 -11.97
N ALA A 37 3.55 5.12 -11.66
CA ALA A 37 4.41 5.52 -10.55
C ALA A 37 4.88 6.97 -10.72
N GLN A 38 5.24 7.38 -11.93
CA GLN A 38 5.71 8.75 -12.21
C GLN A 38 4.64 9.80 -11.86
N TYR A 39 3.39 9.54 -12.25
CA TYR A 39 2.27 10.40 -11.88
C TYR A 39 2.11 10.49 -10.36
N LEU A 40 2.05 9.35 -9.65
CA LEU A 40 1.89 9.33 -8.20
C LEU A 40 3.05 10.02 -7.46
N LEU A 41 4.28 9.90 -7.98
CA LEU A 41 5.46 10.55 -7.42
C LEU A 41 5.48 12.06 -7.65
N SER A 42 4.87 12.54 -8.74
CA SER A 42 4.74 13.98 -9.05
C SER A 42 3.72 14.71 -8.17
N LEU A 43 2.76 14.00 -7.58
CA LEU A 43 1.74 14.59 -6.72
C LEU A 43 2.36 15.28 -5.50
N ASP A 44 1.74 16.38 -5.10
CA ASP A 44 2.08 17.08 -3.87
C ASP A 44 1.58 16.33 -2.62
N ARG A 45 1.95 16.85 -1.44
CA ARG A 45 1.61 16.21 -0.16
C ARG A 45 0.09 16.10 0.07
N ASN A 46 -0.68 17.13 -0.31
CA ASN A 46 -2.12 17.17 -0.08
C ASN A 46 -2.85 16.24 -1.06
N GLU A 47 -2.46 16.27 -2.33
CA GLU A 47 -2.99 15.38 -3.37
C GLU A 47 -2.73 13.91 -3.02
N LEU A 48 -1.52 13.59 -2.54
CA LEU A 48 -1.18 12.25 -2.08
C LEU A 48 -1.99 11.84 -0.86
N LYS A 49 -2.19 12.74 0.10
CA LYS A 49 -3.01 12.44 1.27
C LYS A 49 -4.45 12.13 0.86
N LEU A 50 -5.02 12.88 -0.09
CA LEU A 50 -6.35 12.61 -0.64
C LEU A 50 -6.38 11.28 -1.41
N TYR A 51 -5.33 10.98 -2.17
CA TYR A 51 -5.19 9.73 -2.89
C TYR A 51 -5.11 8.51 -1.95
N VAL A 52 -4.24 8.56 -0.93
CA VAL A 52 -4.10 7.52 0.10
C VAL A 52 -5.42 7.33 0.86
N ASN A 53 -6.15 8.41 1.17
CA ASN A 53 -7.46 8.29 1.80
C ASN A 53 -8.52 7.60 0.92
N ARG A 54 -8.49 7.85 -0.40
CA ARG A 54 -9.36 7.13 -1.34
C ARG A 54 -8.96 5.65 -1.40
N LEU A 55 -7.68 5.35 -1.52
CA LEU A 55 -7.16 3.98 -1.51
C LEU A 55 -7.55 3.24 -0.24
N LYS A 56 -7.42 3.88 0.93
CA LYS A 56 -7.84 3.30 2.22
C LYS A 56 -9.29 2.82 2.16
N LYS A 57 -10.21 3.67 1.70
CA LYS A 57 -11.64 3.32 1.62
C LYS A 57 -11.93 2.21 0.62
N GLN A 58 -11.15 2.10 -0.44
CA GLN A 58 -11.38 1.15 -1.53
C GLN A 58 -10.70 -0.20 -1.31
N MET A 59 -9.52 -0.21 -0.70
CA MET A 59 -8.62 -1.36 -0.70
C MET A 59 -8.34 -1.93 0.69
N LEU A 60 -8.42 -1.12 1.75
CA LEU A 60 -8.03 -1.58 3.08
C LEU A 60 -8.80 -2.84 3.52
N PRO A 61 -10.14 -2.93 3.35
CA PRO A 61 -10.88 -4.14 3.76
C PRO A 61 -10.40 -5.40 3.04
N TRP A 62 -10.11 -5.30 1.74
CA TRP A 62 -9.62 -6.43 0.95
C TRP A 62 -8.19 -6.84 1.34
N ILE A 63 -7.35 -5.87 1.71
CA ILE A 63 -5.99 -6.14 2.18
C ILE A 63 -6.03 -6.85 3.54
N GLU A 64 -6.88 -6.38 4.46
CA GLU A 64 -7.08 -6.99 5.79
C GLU A 64 -7.55 -8.45 5.66
N GLU A 65 -8.58 -8.68 4.84
CA GLU A 65 -9.09 -10.04 4.55
C GLU A 65 -8.00 -10.94 3.93
N SER A 66 -7.23 -10.41 2.97
CA SER A 66 -6.16 -11.18 2.33
C SER A 66 -5.05 -11.57 3.31
N LEU A 67 -4.67 -10.65 4.22
CA LEU A 67 -3.66 -10.91 5.24
C LEU A 67 -4.15 -11.91 6.28
N GLU A 68 -5.42 -11.87 6.65
CA GLU A 68 -6.05 -12.85 7.56
C GLU A 68 -5.98 -14.26 6.97
N ILE A 69 -6.39 -14.45 5.70
CA ILE A 69 -6.30 -15.74 5.00
C ILE A 69 -4.85 -16.26 4.92
N MET A 70 -3.88 -15.35 4.72
CA MET A 70 -2.45 -15.72 4.69
C MET A 70 -1.86 -16.00 6.08
N SER A 71 -2.58 -15.63 7.14
CA SER A 71 -2.17 -15.84 8.53
C SER A 71 -2.63 -17.18 9.11
N ASP A 72 -3.45 -17.96 8.38
CA ASP A 72 -3.85 -19.33 8.73
C ASP A 72 -2.67 -20.33 8.60
N ASP A 73 -1.61 -20.05 9.35
CA ASP A 73 -0.60 -21.01 9.78
C ASP A 73 -1.26 -21.91 10.84
N PRO A 74 -1.31 -23.25 10.67
CA PRO A 74 -2.08 -24.18 11.52
C PRO A 74 -1.58 -24.34 12.97
N LEU A 75 -0.77 -23.42 13.48
CA LEU A 75 -0.22 -23.38 14.85
C LEU A 75 -0.86 -22.30 15.74
N HIS A 76 -1.98 -21.71 15.33
CA HIS A 76 -2.93 -21.00 16.20
C HIS A 76 -4.28 -21.72 16.23
#